data_AF-A0A976E1W2-F1
#
_entry.id   AF-A0A976E1W2-F1
#
_cell.length_a   1.000
_cell.length_b   1.000
_cell.length_c   1.000
_cell.angle_alpha   90.00
_cell.angle_beta   90.00
_cell.angle_gamma   90.00
#
_symmetry.space_group_name_H-M   'P 1'
#
loop_
_entity.id
_entity.type
_entity.pdbx_description
1 polymer ?
#
loop_
_entity_poly.entity_id
_entity_poly.type
_entity_poly.pdbx_seq_one_letter_code
_entity_poly.pdbx_strand_id
1 'polypeptide(L)'
;MTTSLQDWLASMASRPGGDILAVQTLRNAMMAASVLASAAMVALMGVLATAHLHHRWFVITLALILAVSTAAALVAIVKLARAGFEFQLASAAHGALAADLMTALRSIAISATLLSLALFVAGLSLLV
;
A
#
# COMPACT_ATOMS: atom_id res chain seq x y z
N MET A 1 0.79 -18.96 -6.33
CA MET A 1 1.66 -17.87 -5.82
C MET A 1 1.36 -17.46 -4.37
N THR A 2 0.65 -18.29 -3.57
CA THR A 2 0.36 -18.05 -2.14
C THR A 2 1.24 -18.88 -1.19
N THR A 3 1.94 -19.89 -1.71
CA THR A 3 2.77 -20.82 -0.94
C THR A 3 3.96 -20.14 -0.31
N SER A 4 4.66 -19.25 -1.02
CA SER A 4 5.89 -18.62 -0.52
C SER A 4 5.71 -17.76 0.73
N LEU A 5 4.56 -17.10 0.92
CA LEU A 5 4.31 -16.28 2.12
C LEU A 5 4.01 -17.16 3.34
N GLN A 6 3.25 -18.25 3.13
CA GLN A 6 2.95 -19.21 4.18
C GLN A 6 4.23 -19.95 4.61
N ASP A 7 5.06 -20.34 3.65
CA ASP A 7 6.37 -20.96 3.89
C ASP A 7 7.30 -20.00 4.64
N TRP A 8 7.30 -18.71 4.26
CA TRP A 8 8.06 -17.68 4.96
C TRP A 8 7.57 -17.51 6.40
N LEU A 9 6.26 -17.41 6.64
CA LEU A 9 5.67 -17.30 7.99
C LEU A 9 6.02 -18.53 8.85
N ALA A 10 5.88 -19.74 8.30
CA ALA A 10 6.26 -20.98 8.98
C ALA A 10 7.77 -21.02 9.31
N SER A 11 8.61 -20.54 8.39
CA SER A 11 10.05 -20.45 8.62
C SER A 11 10.41 -19.44 9.72
N MET A 12 9.69 -18.32 9.83
CA MET A 12 9.88 -17.32 10.87
C MET A 12 9.46 -17.85 12.24
N ALA A 13 8.36 -18.60 12.33
CA ALA A 13 7.92 -19.24 13.58
C ALA A 13 8.93 -20.29 14.10
N SER A 14 9.66 -20.95 13.20
CA SER A 14 10.63 -22.00 13.55
C SER A 14 12.02 -21.49 13.96
N ARG A 15 12.32 -20.20 13.77
CA ARG A 15 13.65 -19.62 13.98
C ARG A 15 13.72 -18.79 15.26
N PRO A 16 14.77 -18.94 16.10
CA PRO A 16 15.00 -18.03 17.22
C PRO A 16 15.09 -16.58 16.72
N GLY A 17 14.25 -15.69 17.24
CA GLY A 17 14.19 -14.28 16.82
C GLY A 17 13.43 -13.99 15.52
N GLY A 18 12.79 -15.00 14.90
CA GLY A 18 11.96 -14.80 13.70
C GLY A 18 10.76 -13.87 13.93
N ASP A 19 10.24 -13.81 15.15
CA ASP A 19 9.16 -12.89 15.53
C ASP A 19 9.59 -11.42 15.40
N ILE A 20 10.84 -11.11 15.74
CA ILE A 20 11.39 -9.75 15.63
C ILE A 20 11.50 -9.37 14.15
N LEU A 21 11.98 -10.28 13.31
CA LEU A 21 12.07 -10.07 11.86
C LEU A 21 10.68 -9.86 11.23
N ALA A 22 9.68 -10.63 11.66
CA ALA A 22 8.31 -10.49 11.18
C ALA A 22 7.71 -9.13 11.55
N VAL A 23 7.86 -8.70 12.82
CA VAL A 23 7.41 -7.38 13.29
C VAL A 23 8.13 -6.24 12.56
N GLN A 24 9.45 -6.36 12.34
CA GLN A 24 10.22 -5.37 11.59
C GLN A 24 9.76 -5.27 10.13
N THR A 25 9.48 -6.42 9.50
CA THR A 25 8.98 -6.46 8.12
C THR A 25 7.61 -5.78 8.03
N LEU A 26 6.71 -6.07 8.98
CA LEU A 26 5.41 -5.43 9.06
C LEU A 26 5.53 -3.91 9.25
N ARG A 27 6.41 -3.45 10.15
CA ARG A 27 6.67 -2.02 10.36
C ARG A 27 7.18 -1.35 9.10
N ASN A 28 8.10 -1.99 8.37
CA ASN A 28 8.63 -1.48 7.12
C ASN A 28 7.54 -1.36 6.04
N ALA A 29 6.70 -2.39 5.90
CA ALA A 29 5.56 -2.36 5.00
C ALA A 29 4.53 -1.27 5.38
N MET A 30 4.28 -1.09 6.68
CA MET A 30 3.37 -0.06 7.18
C MET A 30 3.92 1.34 6.94
N MET A 31 5.22 1.56 7.15
CA MET A 31 5.89 2.81 6.81
C MET A 31 5.75 3.13 5.31
N ALA A 32 6.00 2.15 4.44
CA ALA A 32 5.86 2.31 2.99
C ALA A 32 4.42 2.66 2.59
N ALA A 33 3.42 1.97 3.15
CA ALA A 33 2.02 2.26 2.90
C ALA A 33 1.62 3.69 3.33
N SER A 34 2.10 4.14 4.49
CA SER A 34 1.88 5.52 4.96
C SER A 34 2.51 6.56 4.04
N VAL A 35 3.73 6.33 3.57
CA VAL A 35 4.41 7.23 2.60
C VAL A 35 3.61 7.31 1.30
N LEU A 36 3.13 6.17 0.77
CA LEU A 36 2.30 6.14 -0.43
C LEU A 36 0.98 6.89 -0.25
N ALA A 37 0.32 6.72 0.90
CA ALA A 37 -0.91 7.44 1.21
C ALA A 37 -0.68 8.96 1.22
N SER A 38 0.38 9.43 1.89
CA SER A 38 0.74 10.84 1.94
C SER A 38 1.11 11.38 0.57
N ALA A 39 1.92 10.65 -0.21
CA ALA A 39 2.32 11.06 -1.54
C ALA A 39 1.13 11.15 -2.51
N ALA A 40 0.21 10.19 -2.46
CA ALA A 40 -1.02 10.21 -3.26
C ALA A 40 -1.94 11.39 -2.89
N MET A 41 -2.06 11.72 -1.59
CA MET A 41 -2.81 12.89 -1.14
C MET A 41 -2.17 14.20 -1.59
N VAL A 42 -0.84 14.34 -1.49
CA VAL A 42 -0.12 15.53 -1.98
C VAL A 42 -0.29 15.68 -3.49
N ALA A 43 -0.16 14.59 -4.25
CA ALA A 43 -0.41 14.60 -5.69
C ALA A 43 -1.85 15.01 -6.01
N LEU A 44 -2.84 14.50 -5.27
CA LEU A 44 -4.26 14.86 -5.44
C LEU A 44 -4.49 16.34 -5.18
N MET A 45 -3.90 16.89 -4.12
CA MET A 45 -3.94 18.33 -3.83
C MET A 45 -3.33 19.14 -4.98
N GLY A 46 -2.20 18.68 -5.54
CA GLY A 46 -1.57 19.31 -6.71
C GLY A 46 -2.50 19.34 -7.92
N VAL A 47 -3.14 18.22 -8.25
CA VAL A 47 -4.09 18.10 -9.38
C VAL A 47 -5.30 19.01 -9.19
N LEU A 48 -5.83 19.12 -7.96
CA LEU A 48 -6.95 20.01 -7.67
C LEU A 48 -6.54 21.49 -7.70
N ALA A 49 -5.33 21.83 -7.26
CA ALA A 49 -4.82 23.19 -7.31
C ALA A 49 -4.61 23.68 -8.75
N THR A 50 -4.16 22.81 -9.65
CA THR A 50 -3.95 23.13 -11.08
C THR A 50 -5.17 22.84 -11.95
N ALA A 51 -6.31 22.49 -11.37
CA ALA A 51 -7.51 22.06 -12.11
C ALA A 51 -8.00 23.06 -13.17
N HIS A 52 -7.76 24.36 -12.95
CA HIS A 52 -8.16 25.44 -13.86
C HIS A 52 -7.30 25.52 -15.14
N LEU A 53 -6.11 24.90 -15.14
CA LEU A 53 -5.15 24.93 -16.26
C LEU A 53 -5.36 23.78 -17.24
N HIS A 54 -6.10 22.74 -16.85
CA HIS A 54 -6.23 21.51 -17.62
C HIS A 54 -7.68 21.23 -18.01
N HIS A 55 -7.85 20.39 -19.04
CA HIS A 55 -9.17 19.94 -19.46
C HIS A 55 -9.89 19.17 -18.34
N ARG A 56 -11.19 19.44 -18.13
CA ARG A 56 -11.96 18.91 -16.97
C ARG A 56 -11.87 17.38 -16.85
N TRP A 57 -11.97 16.66 -17.97
CA TRP A 57 -11.87 15.20 -17.97
C TRP A 57 -10.49 14.69 -17.54
N PHE A 58 -9.42 15.38 -17.93
CA PHE A 58 -8.06 15.04 -17.49
C PHE A 58 -7.93 15.13 -15.97
N VAL A 59 -8.40 16.25 -15.39
CA VAL A 59 -8.39 16.47 -13.94
C VAL A 59 -9.21 15.42 -13.21
N ILE A 60 -10.43 15.13 -13.68
CA ILE A 60 -11.33 14.14 -13.07
C ILE A 60 -10.68 12.74 -13.09
N THR A 61 -10.16 12.30 -14.24
CA THR A 61 -9.52 10.99 -14.36
C THR A 61 -8.31 10.87 -13.44
N LEU A 62 -7.46 11.89 -13.41
CA LEU A 62 -6.24 11.88 -12.59
C LEU A 62 -6.58 11.91 -11.09
N ALA A 63 -7.56 12.72 -10.69
CA ALA A 63 -8.05 12.77 -9.32
C ALA A 63 -8.66 11.43 -8.87
N LEU A 64 -9.40 10.74 -9.74
CA LEU A 64 -9.94 9.41 -9.45
C LEU A 64 -8.84 8.36 -9.29
N ILE A 65 -7.83 8.34 -10.17
CA ILE A 65 -6.67 7.44 -10.05
C ILE A 65 -5.97 7.65 -8.71
N LEU A 66 -5.72 8.91 -8.33
CA LEU A 66 -5.07 9.26 -7.07
C LEU A 66 -5.94 8.93 -5.86
N ALA A 67 -7.26 9.12 -5.94
CA ALA A 67 -8.19 8.72 -4.88
C ALA A 67 -8.18 7.20 -4.66
N VAL A 68 -8.19 6.41 -5.74
CA VAL A 68 -8.07 4.93 -5.66
C VAL A 68 -6.70 4.53 -5.11
N SER A 69 -5.63 5.23 -5.51
CA SER A 69 -4.28 5.03 -4.98
C SER A 69 -4.24 5.24 -3.46
N THR A 70 -4.83 6.34 -2.96
CA THR A 70 -4.92 6.63 -1.53
C THR A 70 -5.76 5.57 -0.80
N ALA A 71 -6.92 5.19 -1.35
CA ALA A 71 -7.76 4.16 -0.76
C ALA A 71 -7.04 2.82 -0.65
N ALA A 72 -6.29 2.41 -1.68
CA ALA A 72 -5.47 1.20 -1.65
C ALA A 72 -4.40 1.26 -0.56
N ALA A 73 -3.71 2.39 -0.39
CA ALA A 73 -2.74 2.56 0.69
C ALA A 73 -3.39 2.46 2.08
N LEU A 74 -4.57 3.07 2.27
CA LEU A 74 -5.32 2.97 3.54
C LEU A 74 -5.75 1.54 3.84
N VAL A 75 -6.23 0.79 2.84
CA VAL A 75 -6.55 -0.64 2.99
C VAL A 75 -5.31 -1.42 3.41
N ALA A 76 -4.15 -1.15 2.82
CA ALA A 76 -2.90 -1.77 3.23
C ALA A 76 -2.55 -1.49 4.69
N ILE A 77 -2.66 -0.23 5.14
CA ILE A 77 -2.40 0.17 6.53
C ILE A 77 -3.31 -0.59 7.50
N VAL A 78 -4.62 -0.63 7.23
CA VAL A 78 -5.60 -1.33 8.09
C VAL A 78 -5.28 -2.82 8.18
N LYS A 79 -4.99 -3.45 7.04
CA LYS A 79 -4.66 -4.88 6.99
C LYS A 79 -3.33 -5.22 7.68
N LEU A 80 -2.31 -4.38 7.53
CA LEU A 80 -1.03 -4.54 8.23
C LEU A 80 -1.19 -4.30 9.74
N ALA A 81 -1.96 -3.30 10.16
CA ALA A 81 -2.22 -3.06 11.57
C ALA A 81 -2.90 -4.28 12.21
N ARG A 82 -3.93 -4.84 11.56
CA ARG A 82 -4.60 -6.05 12.02
C ARG A 82 -3.65 -7.24 12.09
N ALA A 83 -2.86 -7.48 11.04
CA ALA A 83 -1.87 -8.55 11.02
C ALA A 83 -0.82 -8.41 12.14
N GLY A 84 -0.43 -7.17 12.48
CA GLY A 84 0.49 -6.91 13.59
C GLY A 84 -0.07 -7.23 14.96
N PHE A 85 -1.33 -6.86 15.21
CA PHE A 85 -2.03 -7.24 16.44
C PHE A 85 -2.19 -8.75 16.54
N GLU A 86 -2.64 -9.41 15.47
CA GLU A 86 -2.84 -10.86 15.44
C GLU A 86 -1.54 -11.65 15.64
N PHE A 87 -0.42 -11.14 15.10
CA PHE A 87 0.92 -11.72 15.31
C PHE A 87 1.38 -11.58 16.77
N GLN A 88 1.13 -10.44 17.42
CA GLN A 88 1.49 -10.22 18.83
C GLN A 88 0.62 -11.02 19.81
N LEU A 89 -0.64 -11.28 19.48
CA LEU A 89 -1.59 -12.00 20.33
C LEU A 89 -1.41 -13.53 20.31
N ALA A 90 -0.41 -14.06 19.60
CA ALA A 90 -0.04 -15.49 19.54
C ALA A 90 -1.17 -16.46 19.12
N SER A 91 -2.30 -15.95 18.60
CA SER A 91 -3.56 -16.70 18.44
C SER A 91 -3.97 -16.94 16.98
N ALA A 92 -3.17 -16.52 16.00
CA ALA A 92 -3.60 -16.61 14.61
C ALA A 92 -3.37 -18.01 14.02
N ALA A 93 -4.46 -18.64 13.60
CA ALA A 93 -4.42 -19.68 12.57
C ALA A 93 -3.63 -19.15 11.37
N HIS A 94 -2.44 -19.71 11.13
CA HIS A 94 -1.42 -19.22 10.18
C HIS A 94 -1.96 -18.85 8.78
N GLY A 95 -3.09 -19.43 8.35
CA GLY A 95 -3.75 -19.13 7.09
C GLY A 95 -4.41 -17.74 7.01
N ALA A 96 -5.03 -17.24 8.09
CA ALA A 96 -5.72 -15.94 8.09
C ALA A 96 -4.74 -14.77 8.02
N LEU A 97 -3.65 -14.86 8.80
CA LEU A 97 -2.57 -13.88 8.80
C LEU A 97 -1.91 -13.76 7.41
N ALA A 98 -1.63 -14.90 6.77
CA ALA A 98 -1.05 -14.92 5.43
C ALA A 98 -1.96 -14.24 4.40
N ALA A 99 -3.28 -14.45 4.48
CA ALA A 99 -4.24 -13.83 3.59
C ALA A 99 -4.29 -12.30 3.77
N ASP A 100 -4.29 -11.83 5.02
CA ASP A 100 -4.29 -10.39 5.31
C ASP A 100 -2.99 -9.70 4.90
N LEU A 101 -1.83 -10.33 5.13
CA LEU A 101 -0.55 -9.81 4.63
C LEU A 101 -0.50 -9.76 3.10
N MET A 102 -0.94 -10.83 2.43
CA MET A 102 -0.96 -10.87 0.96
C MET A 102 -1.87 -9.79 0.39
N THR A 103 -3.04 -9.58 1.02
CA THR A 103 -3.97 -8.52 0.62
C THR A 103 -3.33 -7.15 0.82
N ALA A 104 -2.66 -6.91 1.95
CA ALA A 104 -1.96 -5.66 2.20
C ALA A 104 -0.85 -5.39 1.17
N LEU A 105 0.00 -6.38 0.88
CA LEU A 105 1.08 -6.25 -0.09
C LEU A 105 0.55 -5.96 -1.49
N ARG A 106 -0.54 -6.60 -1.91
CA ARG A 106 -1.21 -6.30 -3.18
C ARG A 106 -1.75 -4.86 -3.19
N SER A 107 -2.36 -4.41 -2.10
CA SER A 107 -2.85 -3.05 -1.98
C SER A 107 -1.72 -2.01 -2.02
N ILE A 108 -0.55 -2.29 -1.43
CA ILE A 108 0.66 -1.47 -1.57
C ILE A 108 1.08 -1.38 -3.04
N ALA A 109 1.18 -2.53 -3.73
CA ALA A 109 1.59 -2.57 -5.12
C ALA A 109 0.61 -1.78 -6.01
N ILE A 110 -0.70 -1.96 -5.82
CA ILE A 110 -1.74 -1.20 -6.52
C ILE A 110 -1.57 0.30 -6.28
N SER A 111 -1.45 0.73 -5.02
CA SER A 111 -1.25 2.13 -4.68
C SER A 111 0.00 2.71 -5.36
N ALA A 112 1.15 2.03 -5.25
CA ALA A 112 2.39 2.47 -5.88
C ALA A 112 2.24 2.60 -7.41
N THR A 113 1.64 1.60 -8.07
CA THR A 113 1.43 1.65 -9.53
C THR A 113 0.52 2.79 -9.97
N LEU A 114 -0.59 3.01 -9.27
CA LEU A 114 -1.53 4.09 -9.59
C LEU A 114 -0.91 5.47 -9.35
N LEU A 115 -0.20 5.65 -8.23
CA LEU A 115 0.53 6.87 -7.96
C LEU A 115 1.60 7.15 -9.02
N SER A 116 2.43 6.16 -9.36
CA SER A 116 3.46 6.31 -10.40
C SER A 116 2.84 6.63 -11.75
N LEU A 117 1.76 5.95 -12.14
CA LEU A 117 1.05 6.23 -13.38
C LEU A 117 0.48 7.65 -13.39
N ALA A 118 -0.15 8.10 -12.31
CA ALA A 118 -0.68 9.44 -12.18
C ALA A 118 0.42 10.51 -12.31
N LEU A 119 1.53 10.34 -11.60
CA LEU A 119 2.67 11.26 -11.67
C LEU A 119 3.29 11.29 -13.06
N PHE A 120 3.39 10.13 -13.73
CA PHE A 120 3.89 10.04 -15.10
C PHE A 120 2.99 10.78 -16.09
N VAL A 121 1.68 10.53 -16.03
CA VAL A 121 0.69 11.21 -16.89
C VAL A 121 0.67 12.72 -16.62
N ALA A 122 0.71 13.14 -15.36
CA ALA A 122 0.81 14.55 -14.98
C ALA A 122 2.11 15.18 -15.53
N GLY A 123 3.24 14.48 -15.41
CA GLY A 123 4.53 14.94 -15.94
C GLY A 123 4.52 15.11 -17.45
N LEU A 124 3.92 14.18 -18.19
CA LEU A 124 3.76 14.32 -19.65
C LEU A 124 2.92 15.53 -20.04
N SER A 125 1.90 15.87 -19.24
CA SER A 125 1.05 17.04 -19.51
C SER A 125 1.77 18.38 -19.36
N LEU A 126 2.96 18.41 -18.75
CA LEU A 126 3.80 19.62 -18.67
C LEU A 126 4.65 19.85 -19.92
N LEU A 127 4.74 18.86 -20.82
CA LEU A 127 5.56 18.93 -22.04
C LEU A 127 4.77 19.40 -23.26
N VAL A 128 3.44 19.53 -23.15
CA VAL A 128 2.51 19.87 -24.24
C VAL A 128 1.79 21.15 -23.88
#